data_AF-A0A6A6GU50-F1
#
_entry.id   AF-A0A6A6GU50-F1
#
_cell.length_a   1.000
_cell.length_b   1.000
_cell.length_c   1.000
_cell.angle_alpha   90.00
_cell.angle_beta   90.00
_cell.angle_gamma   90.00
#
_symmetry.space_group_name_H-M   'P 1'
#
loop_
_entity.id
_entity.type
_entity.pdbx_description
1 polymer ?
#
loop_
_entity_poly.entity_id
_entity_poly.type
_entity_poly.pdbx_seq_one_letter_code
_entity_poly.pdbx_strand_id
1 'polypeptide(L)'
;EDEDEDEEERVGMDEDVDVETEATDISSEADDYSDIGAAIQGEGRKRKRNDPDAFATSMSKILGSKLSTSKRADPVLSRSKEASDARKQLTDTRLEARAKTKLRDEKRAALEKGRVKDIMGLQSTDTSTADIVEEEKRLRKTAQRGVIKLFNAVRAAQIKGEEAAKEARNAGVVGMSNREERVNEMSKKGFLELIAAGGKKQAAS
;
A
#
# COMPACT_ATOMS: atom_id res chain seq x y z
N GLU A 1 -34.43 -19.60 4.36
CA GLU A 1 -34.38 -19.29 2.93
C GLU A 1 -33.81 -17.89 2.89
N ASP A 2 -32.48 -17.85 2.87
CA ASP A 2 -31.69 -16.63 2.97
C ASP A 2 -30.93 -16.52 1.65
N GLU A 3 -31.45 -15.69 0.76
CA GLU A 3 -30.77 -15.20 -0.43
C GLU A 3 -30.90 -13.68 -0.36
N ASP A 4 -29.76 -12.99 -0.27
CA ASP A 4 -29.53 -11.70 -0.91
C ASP A 4 -28.02 -11.46 -0.92
N GLU A 5 -27.50 -11.63 -2.12
CA GLU A 5 -26.16 -11.30 -2.60
C GLU A 5 -25.96 -9.78 -2.58
N ASP A 6 -24.84 -9.30 -2.03
CA ASP A 6 -24.19 -8.06 -2.46
C ASP A 6 -22.73 -8.11 -2.01
N GLU A 7 -21.93 -8.69 -2.90
CA GLU A 7 -20.48 -8.86 -2.82
C GLU A 7 -19.80 -7.59 -3.36
N GLU A 8 -19.59 -6.57 -2.51
CA GLU A 8 -18.69 -5.45 -2.83
C GLU A 8 -17.22 -5.84 -2.55
N GLU A 9 -16.65 -6.61 -3.47
CA GLU A 9 -15.20 -6.84 -3.54
C GLU A 9 -14.51 -5.62 -4.17
N ARG A 10 -14.16 -4.63 -3.33
CA ARG A 10 -13.16 -3.61 -3.69
C ARG A 10 -11.79 -4.06 -3.20
N VAL A 11 -11.14 -4.95 -3.96
CA VAL A 11 -9.71 -5.21 -3.84
C VAL A 11 -8.93 -4.09 -4.51
N GLY A 12 -8.04 -3.48 -3.73
CA GLY A 12 -7.17 -2.39 -4.13
C GLY A 12 -6.21 -2.81 -5.23
N MET A 13 -6.09 -1.94 -6.22
CA MET A 13 -5.07 -2.03 -7.26
C MET A 13 -3.77 -1.44 -6.69
N ASP A 14 -3.08 -2.23 -5.86
CA ASP A 14 -1.68 -2.04 -5.48
C ASP A 14 -0.95 -3.36 -5.75
N GLU A 15 -0.80 -3.70 -7.03
CA GLU A 15 0.29 -4.60 -7.42
C GLU A 15 1.55 -3.74 -7.51
N ASP A 16 2.33 -3.80 -6.44
CA ASP A 16 3.74 -3.51 -6.41
C ASP A 16 4.40 -4.12 -7.66
N VAL A 17 4.68 -3.29 -8.68
CA VAL A 17 5.59 -3.67 -9.76
C VAL A 17 6.97 -3.70 -9.14
N ASP A 18 7.27 -4.86 -8.57
CA ASP A 18 8.60 -5.30 -8.18
C ASP A 18 9.47 -5.15 -9.43
N VAL A 19 10.31 -4.12 -9.45
CA VAL A 19 11.37 -3.99 -10.46
C VAL A 19 12.44 -4.99 -10.05
N GLU A 20 12.11 -6.26 -10.26
CA GLU A 20 13.01 -7.39 -10.28
C GLU A 20 14.03 -7.05 -11.37
N THR A 21 15.20 -6.58 -10.91
CA THR A 21 16.31 -6.30 -11.81
C THR A 21 16.86 -7.65 -12.21
N GLU A 22 16.32 -8.19 -13.31
CA GLU A 22 16.87 -9.34 -14.01
C GLU A 22 18.38 -9.19 -14.08
N ALA A 23 19.08 -10.05 -13.33
CA ALA A 23 20.48 -10.30 -13.54
C ALA A 23 20.60 -10.87 -14.95
N THR A 24 20.99 -10.02 -15.89
CA THR A 24 21.30 -10.40 -17.27
C THR A 24 22.52 -11.30 -17.22
N ASP A 25 22.27 -12.60 -17.14
CA ASP A 25 23.23 -13.68 -17.32
C ASP A 25 23.74 -13.62 -18.76
N ILE A 26 24.86 -12.91 -18.96
CA ILE A 26 25.57 -12.87 -20.23
C ILE A 26 26.30 -14.21 -20.38
N SER A 27 25.55 -15.23 -20.77
CA SER A 27 26.12 -16.47 -21.30
C SER A 27 26.76 -16.13 -22.64
N SER A 28 28.08 -15.94 -22.64
CA SER A 28 28.87 -15.82 -23.86
C SER A 28 28.95 -17.19 -24.53
N GLU A 29 27.98 -17.49 -25.38
CA GLU A 29 28.05 -18.63 -26.29
C GLU A 29 29.14 -18.36 -27.33
N ALA A 30 30.22 -19.13 -27.24
CA ALA A 30 31.32 -19.13 -28.18
C ALA A 30 31.17 -20.30 -29.17
N ASP A 31 31.70 -20.07 -30.37
CA ASP A 31 31.87 -20.98 -31.52
C ASP A 31 30.64 -21.25 -32.41
N ASP A 32 30.67 -20.70 -33.63
CA ASP A 32 31.16 -21.46 -34.78
C ASP A 32 31.26 -20.54 -36.02
N TYR A 33 32.49 -20.18 -36.42
CA TYR A 33 32.74 -19.71 -37.78
C TYR A 33 33.75 -20.64 -38.44
N SER A 34 33.17 -21.50 -39.25
CA SER A 34 33.81 -22.45 -40.14
C SER A 34 34.72 -21.78 -41.18
N ASP A 35 35.88 -22.44 -41.33
CA ASP A 35 36.62 -22.72 -42.56
C ASP A 35 36.61 -21.67 -43.69
N ILE A 36 37.71 -20.93 -43.80
CA ILE A 36 38.16 -20.36 -45.07
C ILE A 36 39.60 -20.80 -45.30
N GLY A 37 39.73 -21.87 -46.10
CA GLY A 37 40.99 -22.29 -46.68
C GLY A 37 41.58 -21.22 -47.61
N ALA A 38 42.83 -20.85 -47.37
CA ALA A 38 43.66 -20.16 -48.33
C ALA A 38 45.09 -20.72 -48.27
N ALA A 39 45.46 -21.40 -49.35
CA ALA A 39 46.76 -22.02 -49.55
C ALA A 39 47.88 -20.98 -49.66
N ILE A 40 48.93 -21.13 -48.84
CA ILE A 40 50.25 -20.54 -49.11
C ILE A 40 51.32 -21.58 -48.75
N GLN A 41 52.04 -22.02 -49.76
CA GLN A 41 53.21 -22.90 -49.67
C GLN A 41 54.36 -22.15 -48.99
N GLY A 42 54.93 -22.78 -47.96
CA GLY A 42 56.15 -22.35 -47.30
C GLY A 42 56.61 -23.45 -46.35
N GLU A 43 57.70 -24.13 -46.70
CA GLU A 43 58.33 -25.17 -45.87
C GLU A 43 58.87 -24.57 -44.57
N GLY A 44 58.03 -24.49 -43.55
CA GLY A 44 58.43 -24.30 -42.16
C GLY A 44 58.07 -25.56 -41.40
N ARG A 45 59.06 -26.33 -40.95
CA ARG A 45 58.85 -27.50 -40.08
C ARG A 45 57.94 -27.09 -38.93
N LYS A 46 56.70 -27.58 -38.92
CA LYS A 46 55.77 -27.42 -37.80
C LYS A 46 56.41 -28.12 -36.60
N ARG A 47 57.11 -27.36 -35.74
CA ARG A 47 57.51 -27.88 -34.44
C ARG A 47 56.22 -28.28 -33.75
N LYS A 48 56.13 -29.54 -33.37
CA LYS A 48 54.97 -30.07 -32.66
C LYS A 48 54.78 -29.15 -31.45
N ARG A 49 53.56 -28.66 -31.28
CA ARG A 49 53.21 -27.55 -30.37
C ARG A 49 53.38 -27.88 -28.87
N ASN A 50 54.23 -28.84 -28.52
CA ASN A 50 54.45 -29.29 -27.16
C ASN A 50 55.85 -29.91 -26.99
N ASP A 51 56.89 -29.10 -27.21
CA ASP A 51 58.25 -29.45 -26.80
C ASP A 51 58.47 -28.90 -25.36
N PRO A 52 58.58 -29.74 -24.33
CA PRO A 52 58.70 -29.30 -22.94
C PRO A 52 59.97 -28.47 -22.70
N ASP A 53 61.03 -28.70 -23.47
CA ASP A 53 62.27 -27.93 -23.38
C ASP A 53 62.13 -26.50 -23.91
N ALA A 54 61.33 -26.30 -24.96
CA ALA A 54 61.03 -24.96 -25.48
C ALA A 54 60.14 -24.18 -24.48
N PHE A 55 59.22 -24.87 -23.81
CA PHE A 55 58.41 -24.33 -22.73
C PHE A 55 59.25 -23.98 -21.49
N ALA A 56 60.14 -24.85 -21.04
CA ALA A 56 61.04 -24.57 -19.93
C ALA A 56 61.98 -23.39 -20.23
N THR A 57 62.45 -23.28 -21.48
CA THR A 57 63.28 -22.16 -21.94
C THR A 57 62.49 -20.86 -22.01
N SER A 58 61.22 -20.87 -22.44
CA SER A 58 60.37 -19.69 -22.44
C SER A 58 59.99 -19.26 -21.02
N MET A 59 59.68 -20.20 -20.13
CA MET A 59 59.47 -19.96 -18.69
C MET A 59 60.70 -19.29 -18.06
N SER A 60 61.89 -19.82 -18.31
CA SER A 60 63.14 -19.28 -17.78
C SER A 60 63.43 -17.86 -18.30
N LYS A 61 63.09 -17.56 -19.56
CA LYS A 61 63.19 -16.21 -20.14
C LYS A 61 62.16 -15.24 -19.57
N ILE A 62 60.94 -15.70 -19.30
CA ILE A 62 59.87 -14.89 -18.69
C ILE A 62 60.26 -14.55 -17.25
N LEU A 63 60.73 -15.53 -16.48
CA LEU A 63 61.19 -15.37 -15.09
C LEU A 63 62.50 -14.56 -14.99
N GLY A 64 63.38 -14.66 -15.99
CA GLY A 64 64.63 -13.89 -16.07
C GLY A 64 64.48 -12.46 -16.60
N SER A 65 63.28 -12.07 -17.09
CA SER A 65 63.07 -10.73 -17.64
C SER A 65 62.87 -9.69 -16.52
N LYS A 66 63.66 -8.61 -16.56
CA LYS A 66 63.60 -7.52 -15.56
C LYS A 66 62.44 -6.56 -15.87
N LEU A 67 61.23 -6.93 -15.45
CA LEU A 67 60.05 -6.04 -15.54
C LEU A 67 60.04 -5.01 -14.39
N SER A 68 59.46 -3.83 -14.65
CA SER A 68 59.22 -2.82 -13.61
C SER A 68 58.24 -3.36 -12.56
N THR A 69 58.31 -2.86 -11.32
CA THR A 69 57.52 -3.38 -10.17
C THR A 69 56.04 -3.50 -10.48
N SER A 70 55.46 -2.50 -11.14
CA SER A 70 54.04 -2.48 -11.56
C SER A 70 53.70 -3.59 -12.58
N LYS A 71 54.65 -3.99 -13.44
CA LYS A 71 54.45 -5.03 -14.46
C LYS A 71 54.75 -6.45 -13.96
N ARG A 72 55.17 -6.61 -12.70
CA ARG A 72 55.45 -7.93 -12.09
C ARG A 72 54.21 -8.69 -11.65
N ALA A 73 53.09 -8.01 -11.45
CA ALA A 73 51.83 -8.67 -11.11
C ALA A 73 51.43 -9.68 -12.20
N ASP A 74 51.64 -9.32 -13.47
CA ASP A 74 51.27 -10.16 -14.62
C ASP A 74 52.31 -10.06 -15.74
N PRO A 75 53.43 -10.81 -15.63
CA PRO A 75 54.56 -10.68 -16.56
C PRO A 75 54.20 -11.09 -17.99
N VAL A 76 53.26 -12.04 -18.15
CA VAL A 76 52.81 -12.58 -19.45
C VAL A 76 51.96 -11.57 -20.23
N LEU A 77 51.08 -10.84 -19.55
CA LEU A 77 50.12 -9.91 -20.18
C LEU A 77 50.56 -8.43 -20.13
N SER A 78 51.73 -8.14 -19.52
CA SER A 78 52.26 -6.78 -19.37
C SER A 78 52.71 -6.10 -20.67
N ARG A 79 52.88 -6.87 -21.75
CA ARG A 79 53.38 -6.38 -23.04
C ARG A 79 52.25 -6.00 -23.99
N SER A 80 51.06 -6.57 -23.85
CA SER A 80 49.90 -6.22 -24.65
C SER A 80 49.19 -5.03 -24.02
N LYS A 81 49.00 -3.96 -24.82
CA LYS A 81 48.27 -2.77 -24.39
C LYS A 81 46.79 -3.10 -24.15
N GLU A 82 46.20 -3.87 -25.07
CA GLU A 82 44.80 -4.34 -24.99
C GLU A 82 44.50 -5.07 -23.68
N ALA A 83 45.36 -6.01 -23.26
CA ALA A 83 45.14 -6.72 -21.99
C ALA A 83 45.27 -5.80 -20.77
N SER A 84 46.14 -4.79 -20.85
CA SER A 84 46.28 -3.79 -19.78
C SER A 84 45.09 -2.84 -19.70
N ASP A 85 44.51 -2.47 -20.84
CA ASP A 85 43.35 -1.58 -20.91
C ASP A 85 42.07 -2.32 -20.51
N ALA A 86 41.92 -3.59 -20.92
CA ALA A 86 40.84 -4.45 -20.44
C ALA A 86 40.84 -4.59 -18.90
N ARG A 87 42.02 -4.75 -18.29
CA ARG A 87 42.14 -4.82 -16.83
C ARG A 87 41.75 -3.52 -16.15
N LYS A 88 42.18 -2.39 -16.68
CA LYS A 88 41.78 -1.07 -16.18
C LYS A 88 40.28 -0.88 -16.28
N GLN A 89 39.67 -1.23 -17.42
CA GLN A 89 38.22 -1.19 -17.59
C GLN A 89 37.49 -2.07 -16.56
N LEU A 90 38.00 -3.28 -16.27
CA LEU A 90 37.41 -4.13 -15.24
C LEU A 90 37.57 -3.57 -13.82
N THR A 91 38.67 -2.88 -13.52
CA THR A 91 38.81 -2.20 -12.22
C THR A 91 37.93 -0.96 -12.14
N ASP A 92 37.85 -0.19 -13.22
CA ASP A 92 37.11 1.06 -13.31
C ASP A 92 35.61 0.79 -13.20
N THR A 93 35.09 -0.22 -13.91
CA THR A 93 33.69 -0.66 -13.80
C THR A 93 33.32 -1.07 -12.37
N ARG A 94 34.20 -1.78 -11.65
CA ARG A 94 33.99 -2.14 -10.24
C ARG A 94 34.01 -0.92 -9.32
N LEU A 95 34.90 0.03 -9.56
CA LEU A 95 34.98 1.28 -8.78
C LEU A 95 33.78 2.18 -9.07
N GLU A 96 33.35 2.29 -10.31
CA GLU A 96 32.16 3.03 -10.74
C GLU A 96 30.89 2.44 -10.11
N ALA A 97 30.75 1.10 -10.07
CA ALA A 97 29.62 0.46 -9.40
C ALA A 97 29.55 0.84 -7.91
N ARG A 98 30.68 0.77 -7.20
CA ARG A 98 30.77 1.18 -5.78
C ARG A 98 30.54 2.68 -5.57
N ALA A 99 30.97 3.52 -6.52
CA ALA A 99 30.68 4.95 -6.47
C ALA A 99 29.19 5.23 -6.66
N LYS A 100 28.54 4.54 -7.60
CA LYS A 100 27.09 4.65 -7.85
C LYS A 100 26.26 4.21 -6.66
N THR A 101 26.63 3.12 -5.96
CA THR A 101 25.91 2.71 -4.74
C THR A 101 26.02 3.76 -3.65
N LYS A 102 27.23 4.28 -3.39
CA LYS A 102 27.44 5.37 -2.42
C LYS A 102 26.61 6.62 -2.74
N LEU A 103 26.57 7.04 -4.01
CA LEU A 103 25.74 8.18 -4.42
C LEU A 103 24.24 7.92 -4.23
N ARG A 104 23.77 6.67 -4.37
CA ARG A 104 22.38 6.31 -4.08
C ARG A 104 22.09 6.35 -2.58
N ASP A 105 23.00 5.85 -1.77
CA ASP A 105 22.87 5.85 -0.32
C ASP A 105 22.87 7.28 0.24
N GLU A 106 23.74 8.16 -0.27
CA GLU A 106 23.76 9.58 0.08
C GLU A 106 22.47 10.30 -0.32
N LYS A 107 21.95 10.04 -1.53
CA LYS A 107 20.65 10.57 -1.97
C LYS A 107 19.52 10.08 -1.07
N ARG A 108 19.52 8.79 -0.71
CA ARG A 108 18.54 8.21 0.20
C ARG A 108 18.62 8.86 1.58
N ALA A 109 19.82 8.99 2.14
CA ALA A 109 20.04 9.66 3.43
C ALA A 109 19.60 11.14 3.39
N ALA A 110 19.83 11.85 2.28
CA ALA A 110 19.37 13.22 2.11
C ALA A 110 17.83 13.34 2.11
N LEU A 111 17.14 12.42 1.44
CA LEU A 111 15.67 12.35 1.46
C LEU A 111 15.12 11.93 2.83
N GLU A 112 15.88 11.13 3.58
CA GLU A 112 15.50 10.64 4.90
C GLU A 112 15.77 11.66 6.02
N LYS A 113 16.65 12.65 5.81
CA LYS A 113 17.04 13.66 6.82
C LYS A 113 15.86 14.50 7.36
N GLY A 114 14.71 14.53 6.69
CA GLY A 114 13.50 15.20 7.16
C GLY A 114 12.29 14.27 7.33
N ARG A 115 12.43 12.97 7.07
CA ARG A 115 11.32 12.02 7.14
C ARG A 115 11.31 11.33 8.50
N VAL A 116 10.24 11.52 9.27
CA VAL A 116 9.97 10.68 10.44
C VAL A 116 9.57 9.30 9.92
N LYS A 117 10.53 8.37 9.90
CA LYS A 117 10.31 6.98 9.44
C LYS A 117 9.46 6.17 10.40
N ASP A 118 9.49 6.52 11.67
CA ASP A 118 8.84 5.76 12.71
C ASP A 118 7.54 6.41 13.15
N ILE A 119 6.47 6.13 12.39
CA ILE A 119 5.11 6.55 12.72
C ILE A 119 4.39 5.58 13.67
N MET A 120 4.95 4.38 13.87
CA MET A 120 4.36 3.30 14.68
C MET A 120 5.20 2.94 15.92
N GLY A 121 6.30 3.65 16.16
CA GLY A 121 7.21 3.40 17.28
C GLY A 121 7.98 2.08 17.18
N LEU A 122 8.12 1.48 16.00
CA LEU A 122 8.77 0.17 15.80
C LEU A 122 10.28 0.20 16.07
N GLN A 123 10.93 1.36 15.98
CA GLN A 123 12.37 1.53 16.16
C GLN A 123 12.72 2.20 17.49
N SER A 124 11.77 2.91 18.11
CA SER A 124 11.93 3.47 19.45
C SER A 124 11.84 2.39 20.53
N THR A 125 12.87 2.29 21.36
CA THR A 125 13.00 1.27 22.43
C THR A 125 12.18 1.57 23.69
N ASP A 126 11.60 2.77 23.79
CA ASP A 126 11.09 3.29 25.07
C ASP A 126 9.65 2.85 25.39
N THR A 127 8.85 2.46 24.39
CA THR A 127 7.49 1.96 24.59
C THR A 127 7.17 0.86 23.57
N SER A 128 6.69 -0.29 24.03
CA SER A 128 6.30 -1.39 23.14
C SER A 128 5.18 -0.93 22.20
N THR A 129 5.33 -1.21 20.90
CA THR A 129 4.32 -0.91 19.87
C THR A 129 2.95 -1.53 20.18
N ALA A 130 2.94 -2.64 20.92
CA ALA A 130 1.73 -3.28 21.41
C ALA A 130 0.95 -2.37 22.38
N ASP A 131 1.64 -1.67 23.28
CA ASP A 131 1.01 -0.82 24.29
C ASP A 131 0.36 0.41 23.65
N ILE A 132 1.01 1.00 22.64
CA ILE A 132 0.45 2.14 21.88
C ILE A 132 -0.84 1.73 21.15
N VAL A 133 -0.83 0.56 20.49
CA VAL A 133 -2.01 0.04 19.77
C VAL A 133 -3.15 -0.30 20.74
N GLU A 134 -2.83 -0.79 21.95
CA GLU A 134 -3.84 -1.02 22.97
C GLU A 134 -4.48 0.28 23.47
N GLU A 135 -3.68 1.31 23.75
CA GLU A 135 -4.17 2.62 24.17
C GLU A 135 -5.04 3.26 23.09
N GLU A 136 -4.64 3.18 21.83
CA GLU A 136 -5.45 3.67 20.70
C GLU A 136 -6.80 2.95 20.61
N LYS A 137 -6.82 1.62 20.74
CA LYS A 137 -8.06 0.83 20.75
C LYS A 137 -8.97 1.22 21.92
N ARG A 138 -8.39 1.52 23.10
CA ARG A 138 -9.15 1.99 24.28
C ARG A 138 -9.77 3.37 24.03
N LEU A 139 -9.02 4.29 23.42
CA LEU A 139 -9.50 5.62 23.05
C LEU A 139 -10.61 5.55 21.99
N ARG A 140 -10.44 4.73 20.94
CA ARG A 140 -11.45 4.49 19.90
C ARG A 140 -12.76 3.97 20.48
N LYS A 141 -12.70 2.97 21.37
CA LYS A 141 -13.90 2.43 22.05
C LYS A 141 -14.58 3.48 22.94
N THR A 142 -13.81 4.34 23.59
CA THR A 142 -14.36 5.42 24.42
C THR A 142 -15.08 6.47 23.58
N ALA A 143 -14.50 6.89 22.46
CA ALA A 143 -15.14 7.80 21.50
C ALA A 143 -16.40 7.18 20.87
N GLN A 144 -16.33 5.91 20.45
CA GLN A 144 -17.48 5.17 19.91
C GLN A 144 -18.63 5.09 20.92
N ARG A 145 -18.34 4.81 22.19
CA ARG A 145 -19.35 4.85 23.27
C ARG A 145 -19.99 6.23 23.40
N GLY A 146 -19.23 7.31 23.20
CA GLY A 146 -19.77 8.68 23.15
C GLY A 146 -20.76 8.88 22.00
N VAL A 147 -20.38 8.48 20.79
CA VAL A 147 -21.24 8.58 19.59
C VAL A 147 -22.51 7.76 19.77
N ILE A 148 -22.42 6.53 20.28
CA ILE A 148 -23.59 5.66 20.50
C ILE A 148 -24.55 6.29 21.52
N LYS A 149 -24.03 6.89 22.61
CA LYS A 149 -24.87 7.58 23.60
C LYS A 149 -25.61 8.77 23.00
N LEU A 150 -24.94 9.57 22.19
CA LEU A 150 -25.55 10.72 21.52
C LEU A 150 -26.59 10.27 20.49
N PHE A 151 -26.27 9.26 19.68
CA PHE A 151 -27.20 8.71 18.70
C PHE A 151 -28.47 8.15 19.36
N ASN A 152 -28.31 7.39 20.44
CA ASN A 152 -29.43 6.86 21.21
C ASN A 152 -30.24 7.97 21.88
N ALA A 153 -29.59 9.02 22.39
CA ALA A 153 -30.27 10.17 22.98
C ALA A 153 -31.08 10.95 21.94
N VAL A 154 -30.52 11.19 20.75
CA VAL A 154 -31.22 11.87 19.65
C VAL A 154 -32.39 11.03 19.16
N ARG A 155 -32.19 9.72 18.96
CA ARG A 155 -33.27 8.82 18.55
C ARG A 155 -34.39 8.75 19.60
N ALA A 156 -34.03 8.65 20.89
CA ALA A 156 -35.01 8.67 21.97
C ALA A 156 -35.77 10.01 22.03
N ALA A 157 -35.09 11.13 21.81
CA ALA A 157 -35.73 12.44 21.76
C ALA A 157 -36.68 12.59 20.56
N GLN A 158 -36.33 12.04 19.40
CA GLN A 158 -37.19 12.00 18.22
C GLN A 158 -38.44 11.15 18.48
N ILE A 159 -38.26 9.92 18.97
CA ILE A 159 -39.38 9.00 19.27
C ILE A 159 -40.28 9.63 20.34
N LYS A 160 -39.72 10.18 21.42
CA LYS A 160 -40.50 10.87 22.45
C LYS A 160 -41.21 12.12 21.92
N GLY A 161 -40.61 12.84 20.98
CA GLY A 161 -41.24 13.97 20.30
C GLY A 161 -42.41 13.52 19.42
N GLU A 162 -42.27 12.41 18.70
CA GLU A 162 -43.33 11.81 17.91
C GLU A 162 -44.46 11.23 18.78
N GLU A 163 -44.13 10.56 19.87
CA GLU A 163 -45.08 10.05 20.87
C GLU A 163 -45.83 11.20 21.52
N ALA A 164 -45.14 12.25 21.99
CA ALA A 164 -45.78 13.44 22.52
C ALA A 164 -46.65 14.16 21.47
N ALA A 165 -46.26 14.16 20.19
CA ALA A 165 -47.08 14.70 19.11
C ALA A 165 -48.31 13.81 18.81
N LYS A 166 -48.18 12.49 18.87
CA LYS A 166 -49.29 11.54 18.74
C LYS A 166 -50.24 11.64 19.93
N GLU A 167 -49.72 11.73 21.15
CA GLU A 167 -50.49 11.97 22.36
C GLU A 167 -51.16 13.34 22.33
N ALA A 168 -50.50 14.39 21.87
CA ALA A 168 -51.12 15.71 21.68
C ALA A 168 -52.17 15.72 20.55
N ARG A 169 -52.06 14.85 19.54
CA ARG A 169 -53.10 14.66 18.51
C ARG A 169 -54.28 13.84 19.03
N ASN A 170 -54.01 12.79 19.81
CA ASN A 170 -55.03 11.97 20.47
C ASN A 170 -55.75 12.79 21.57
N ALA A 171 -55.01 13.58 22.33
CA ALA A 171 -55.54 14.62 23.19
C ALA A 171 -56.07 15.82 22.37
N GLY A 172 -55.72 15.98 21.11
CA GLY A 172 -56.38 16.90 20.17
C GLY A 172 -57.81 16.45 19.81
N VAL A 173 -58.13 15.17 20.06
CA VAL A 173 -59.50 14.65 20.11
C VAL A 173 -60.26 15.17 21.35
N VAL A 174 -59.64 15.98 22.22
CA VAL A 174 -60.32 16.73 23.31
C VAL A 174 -61.27 17.82 22.75
N GLY A 175 -61.18 18.17 21.47
CA GLY A 175 -62.22 18.94 20.79
C GLY A 175 -63.57 18.23 20.68
N MET A 176 -63.57 16.88 20.68
CA MET A 176 -64.81 16.08 20.77
C MET A 176 -65.37 16.10 22.18
N SER A 177 -64.54 16.01 23.23
CA SER A 177 -65.00 16.13 24.63
C SER A 177 -65.63 17.50 24.91
N ASN A 178 -65.00 18.61 24.51
CA ASN A 178 -65.60 19.95 24.63
C ASN A 178 -66.85 20.12 23.74
N ARG A 179 -66.92 19.43 22.60
CA ARG A 179 -68.10 19.41 21.72
C ARG A 179 -69.22 18.58 22.34
N GLU A 180 -68.92 17.45 22.97
CA GLU A 180 -69.85 16.58 23.69
C GLU A 180 -70.42 17.29 24.92
N GLU A 181 -69.60 18.02 25.68
CA GLU A 181 -70.07 18.87 26.79
C GLU A 181 -71.02 19.96 26.30
N ARG A 182 -70.66 20.69 25.23
CA ARG A 182 -71.55 21.70 24.63
C ARG A 182 -72.82 21.09 24.06
N VAL A 183 -72.75 19.93 23.41
CA VAL A 183 -73.91 19.20 22.91
C VAL A 183 -74.79 18.73 24.05
N ASN A 184 -74.22 18.27 25.17
CA ASN A 184 -74.96 17.90 26.37
C ASN A 184 -75.64 19.11 27.03
N GLU A 185 -74.99 20.27 27.07
CA GLU A 185 -75.61 21.51 27.56
C GLU A 185 -76.75 21.99 26.66
N MET A 186 -76.55 21.95 25.33
CA MET A 186 -77.58 22.31 24.37
C MET A 186 -78.73 21.29 24.34
N SER A 187 -78.43 20.01 24.55
CA SER A 187 -79.42 18.94 24.68
C SER A 187 -80.23 19.08 25.98
N LYS A 188 -79.59 19.41 27.11
CA LYS A 188 -80.28 19.71 28.37
C LYS A 188 -81.15 20.97 28.27
N LYS A 189 -80.66 22.03 27.62
CA LYS A 189 -81.44 23.25 27.36
C LYS A 189 -82.61 22.98 26.40
N GLY A 190 -82.40 22.24 25.32
CA GLY A 190 -83.46 21.85 24.38
C GLY A 190 -84.50 20.90 24.99
N PHE A 191 -84.10 20.02 25.90
CA PHE A 191 -85.01 19.18 26.67
C PHE A 191 -85.86 20.01 27.65
N LEU A 192 -85.27 21.00 28.33
CA LEU A 192 -86.00 21.93 29.19
C LEU A 192 -86.94 22.83 28.39
N GLU A 193 -86.55 23.23 27.18
CA GLU A 193 -87.41 23.99 26.27
C GLU A 193 -88.59 23.14 25.78
N LEU A 194 -88.41 21.85 25.52
CA LEU A 194 -89.50 20.91 25.20
C LEU A 194 -90.48 20.70 26.35
N ILE A 195 -90.00 20.72 27.59
CA ILE A 195 -90.82 20.65 28.80
C ILE A 195 -91.54 21.99 29.04
N ALA A 196 -90.86 23.11 28.87
CA ALA A 196 -91.43 24.45 29.00
C ALA A 196 -92.43 24.77 27.88
N ALA A 197 -92.19 24.28 26.66
CA ALA A 197 -93.11 24.33 25.53
C ALA A 197 -94.24 23.30 25.62
N GLY A 198 -94.23 22.45 26.65
CA GLY A 198 -95.38 21.70 27.15
C GLY A 198 -96.21 21.02 26.06
N GLY A 199 -95.65 20.03 25.37
CA GLY A 199 -96.44 19.04 24.62
C GLY A 199 -97.41 19.59 23.56
N LYS A 200 -97.21 20.81 23.04
CA LYS A 200 -98.01 21.31 21.91
C LYS A 200 -97.50 20.70 20.61
N LYS A 201 -98.02 19.51 20.33
CA LYS A 201 -98.20 18.99 18.98
C LYS A 201 -99.00 20.04 18.18
N GLN A 202 -98.33 20.86 17.37
CA GLN A 202 -99.01 21.54 16.27
C GLN A 202 -99.31 20.49 15.20
N ALA A 203 -100.55 20.01 15.23
CA ALA A 203 -101.28 19.75 14.01
C ALA A 203 -101.56 21.10 13.31
N ALA A 204 -101.61 21.06 11.98
CA ALA A 204 -101.79 22.14 10.99
C ALA A 204 -100.49 22.88 10.61
N SER A 205 -100.00 22.84 9.36
CA SER A 205 -100.59 22.52 8.04
C SER A 205 -99.75 21.55 7.24
#